data_AF-A0A8J7KZB8-F1
#
_entry.id   AF-A0A8J7KZB8-F1
#
_cell.length_a   1.000
_cell.length_b   1.000
_cell.length_c   1.000
_cell.angle_alpha   90.00
_cell.angle_beta   90.00
_cell.angle_gamma   90.00
#
_symmetry.space_group_name_H-M   'P 1'
#
loop_
_entity.id
_entity.type
_entity.pdbx_description
1 polymer ?
#
loop_
_entity_poly.entity_id
_entity_poly.type
_entity_poly.pdbx_seq_one_letter_code
_entity_poly.pdbx_strand_id
1 'polypeptide(L)'
;MLVSALGPTSRLAVALRGSEHDGWGLAEHLLASLVDATQATTHAVIQVNSRKRVRPPAPLPRPGARPTRRVVRVADLPGARPVFT
;
A
#
# COMPACT_ATOMS: atom_id res chain seq x y z
N MET A 1 11.60 -32.30 2.00
CA MET A 1 12.53 -31.15 2.09
C MET A 1 12.56 -30.42 0.74
N LEU A 2 11.48 -29.71 0.37
CA LEU A 2 11.41 -28.94 -0.90
C LEU A 2 11.58 -27.43 -0.66
N VAL A 3 11.14 -26.94 0.50
CA VAL A 3 11.27 -25.54 0.92
C VAL A 3 12.72 -25.13 1.19
N SER A 4 13.57 -26.06 1.61
CA SER A 4 15.00 -25.85 1.91
C SER A 4 15.88 -25.68 0.67
N ALA A 5 15.39 -26.06 -0.51
CA ALA A 5 16.11 -25.90 -1.78
C ALA A 5 15.82 -24.55 -2.47
N LEU A 6 14.80 -23.82 -2.02
CA LEU A 6 14.49 -22.49 -2.54
C LEU A 6 15.30 -21.43 -1.79
N GLY A 7 15.84 -20.46 -2.55
CA GLY A 7 16.51 -19.31 -1.98
C GLY A 7 15.61 -18.54 -0.99
N PRO A 8 16.18 -17.87 0.04
CA PRO A 8 15.42 -17.24 1.13
C PRO A 8 14.38 -16.21 0.65
N THR A 9 14.59 -15.61 -0.52
CA THR A 9 13.76 -14.56 -1.12
C THR A 9 12.73 -15.09 -2.14
N SER A 10 12.67 -16.41 -2.34
CA SER A 10 11.73 -16.99 -3.31
C SER A 10 10.29 -16.82 -2.85
N ARG A 11 9.44 -16.25 -3.71
CA ARG A 11 8.02 -15.95 -3.42
C ARG A 11 7.22 -17.17 -2.91
N LEU A 12 7.56 -18.38 -3.39
CA LEU A 12 6.91 -19.61 -2.94
C LEU A 12 7.34 -20.00 -1.53
N ALA A 13 8.61 -19.77 -1.18
CA ALA A 13 9.13 -20.02 0.16
C ALA A 13 8.56 -19.06 1.21
N VAL A 14 8.23 -17.83 0.81
CA VAL A 14 7.53 -16.84 1.65
C VAL A 14 6.06 -17.22 1.82
N ALA A 15 5.37 -17.56 0.72
CA ALA A 15 3.96 -17.94 0.77
C ALA A 15 3.67 -19.17 1.64
N LEU A 16 4.62 -20.11 1.73
CA LEU A 16 4.49 -21.33 2.53
C LEU A 16 4.91 -21.17 4.00
N ARG A 17 5.73 -20.17 4.34
CA ARG A 17 6.19 -19.96 5.72
C ARG A 17 5.38 -18.92 6.51
N GLY A 18 4.57 -18.10 5.85
CA GLY A 18 3.80 -17.04 6.49
C GLY A 18 4.43 -15.66 6.33
N SER A 19 3.62 -14.62 6.56
CA SER A 19 3.96 -13.21 6.33
C SER A 19 5.14 -12.70 7.16
N GLU A 20 5.51 -13.39 8.24
CA GLU A 20 6.72 -13.10 9.04
C GLU A 20 8.05 -13.17 8.28
N HIS A 21 8.08 -13.70 7.05
CA HIS A 21 9.31 -13.87 6.27
C HIS A 21 9.48 -12.90 5.11
N ASP A 22 8.62 -11.90 4.99
CA ASP A 22 8.69 -10.89 3.93
C ASP A 22 9.65 -9.72 4.31
N GLY A 23 10.48 -9.94 5.36
CA GLY A 23 11.56 -9.07 5.81
C GLY A 23 11.20 -8.13 6.97
N TRP A 24 9.93 -8.06 7.36
CA TRP A 24 9.47 -7.30 8.53
C TRP A 24 9.07 -8.23 9.66
N GLY A 25 9.52 -7.94 10.88
CA GLY A 25 9.03 -8.55 12.09
C GLY A 25 7.78 -7.84 12.62
N LEU A 26 7.23 -8.37 13.72
CA LEU A 26 6.05 -7.80 14.38
C LEU A 26 6.27 -6.34 14.80
N ALA A 27 7.45 -6.00 15.33
CA ALA A 27 7.79 -4.66 15.78
C ALA A 27 7.76 -3.65 14.62
N GLU A 28 8.31 -4.01 13.47
CA GLU A 28 8.31 -3.19 12.26
C GLU A 28 6.89 -2.96 11.74
N HIS A 29 6.05 -4.00 11.76
CA HIS A 29 4.64 -3.87 11.38
C HIS A 29 3.84 -2.96 12.31
N LEU A 30 4.06 -3.07 13.62
CA LEU A 30 3.41 -2.21 14.62
C LEU A 30 3.90 -0.77 14.50
N LEU A 31 5.21 -0.57 14.35
CA LEU A 31 5.79 0.76 14.18
C LEU A 31 5.27 1.43 12.91
N ALA A 32 5.22 0.71 11.79
CA ALA A 32 4.67 1.24 10.55
C ALA A 32 3.20 1.64 10.71
N SER A 33 2.42 0.86 11.46
CA SER A 33 1.00 1.16 11.72
C SER A 33 0.83 2.39 12.63
N LEU A 34 1.72 2.57 13.60
CA LEU A 34 1.76 3.77 14.45
C LEU A 34 2.09 5.02 13.61
N VAL A 35 3.08 4.92 12.71
CA VAL A 35 3.45 6.03 11.83
C VAL A 35 2.30 6.38 10.87
N ASP A 36 1.67 5.39 10.24
CA ASP A 36 0.50 5.62 9.37
C ASP A 36 -0.64 6.31 10.14
N ALA A 37 -0.91 5.90 11.39
CA ALA A 37 -1.95 6.50 12.23
C ALA A 37 -1.65 7.96 12.56
N THR A 38 -0.42 8.28 12.96
CA THR A 38 -0.02 9.67 13.28
C THR A 38 -0.08 10.59 12.05
N GLN A 39 0.31 10.08 10.88
CA GLN A 39 0.16 10.81 9.62
C GLN A 39 -1.31 11.05 9.27
N ALA A 40 -2.17 10.06 9.46
CA ALA A 40 -3.61 10.18 9.21
C ALA A 40 -4.26 11.22 10.14
N THR A 41 -3.94 11.20 11.44
CA THR A 41 -4.44 12.19 12.40
C THR A 41 -3.95 13.60 12.05
N THR A 42 -2.68 13.74 11.69
CA THR A 42 -2.10 15.03 11.28
C THR A 42 -2.79 15.56 10.03
N HIS A 43 -3.03 14.71 9.03
CA HIS A 43 -3.77 15.07 7.83
C HIS A 43 -5.20 15.50 8.15
N ALA A 44 -5.90 14.79 9.04
CA ALA A 44 -7.25 15.16 9.44
C ALA A 44 -7.28 16.57 10.05
N VAL A 45 -6.34 16.89 10.96
CA VAL A 45 -6.24 18.23 11.56
C VAL A 45 -5.95 19.29 10.49
N ILE A 46 -5.00 19.02 9.59
CA ILE A 46 -4.66 19.95 8.50
C ILE A 46 -5.86 20.17 7.57
N GLN A 47 -6.58 19.11 7.21
CA GLN A 47 -7.72 19.17 6.30
C GLN A 47 -8.89 19.95 6.90
N VAL A 48 -9.15 19.83 8.21
CA VAL A 48 -10.17 20.62 8.91
C VAL A 48 -9.80 22.11 8.92
N ASN A 49 -8.52 22.43 9.05
CA ASN A 49 -8.04 23.81 9.11
C ASN A 49 -7.71 24.41 7.73
N SER A 50 -7.81 23.62 6.66
CA SER A 50 -7.51 24.05 5.30
C SER A 50 -8.78 24.28 4.49
N ARG A 51 -8.86 25.42 3.80
CA ARG A 51 -9.91 25.68 2.80
C ARG A 51 -9.71 24.87 1.50
N LYS A 52 -8.51 24.33 1.29
CA LYS A 52 -8.16 23.52 0.12
C LYS A 52 -8.09 22.04 0.49
N ARG A 53 -8.47 21.17 -0.45
CA ARG A 53 -8.34 19.72 -0.28
C ARG A 53 -6.87 19.32 -0.30
N VAL A 54 -6.36 18.85 0.83
CA VAL A 54 -5.00 18.38 1.01
C VAL A 54 -4.95 16.90 0.68
N ARG A 55 -3.93 16.50 -0.09
CA ARG A 55 -3.73 15.10 -0.47
C ARG A 55 -3.44 14.25 0.79
N PRO A 56 -4.11 13.10 0.96
CA PRO A 56 -3.81 12.21 2.08
C PRO A 56 -2.38 11.67 1.99
N PRO A 57 -1.72 11.45 3.13
CA PRO A 57 -0.40 10.84 3.17
C PRO A 57 -0.43 9.43 2.58
N ALA A 58 0.64 9.04 1.90
CA ALA A 58 0.79 7.68 1.41
C ALA A 58 1.24 6.79 2.58
N PRO A 59 0.60 5.62 2.80
CA PRO A 59 1.00 4.71 3.86
C PRO A 59 2.41 4.17 3.60
N LEU A 60 3.09 3.78 4.68
CA LEU A 60 4.41 3.16 4.58
C LEU A 60 4.35 1.88 3.74
N PRO A 61 5.35 1.65 2.86
CA PRO A 61 5.39 0.47 2.02
C PRO A 61 5.63 -0.78 2.89
N ARG A 62 4.61 -1.62 3.03
CA ARG A 62 4.72 -2.91 3.74
C ARG A 62 5.11 -4.03 2.78
N PRO A 63 5.95 -4.99 3.19
CA PRO A 63 6.10 -6.25 2.49
C PRO A 63 4.74 -6.94 2.28
N GLY A 64 4.55 -7.53 1.11
CA GLY A 64 3.27 -8.16 0.74
C GLY A 64 2.12 -7.21 0.43
N ALA A 65 2.21 -5.92 0.76
CA ALA A 65 1.17 -4.96 0.42
C ALA A 65 1.17 -4.70 -1.09
N ARG A 66 0.07 -5.08 -1.75
CA ARG A 66 -0.14 -4.77 -3.15
C ARG A 66 -0.33 -3.26 -3.28
N PRO A 67 0.40 -2.57 -4.18
CA PRO A 67 0.25 -1.13 -4.33
C PRO A 67 -1.21 -0.80 -4.66
N THR A 68 -1.75 0.24 -4.03
CA THR A 68 -3.10 0.73 -4.31
C THR A 68 -3.22 1.01 -5.80
N ARG A 69 -3.96 0.14 -6.49
CA ARG A 69 -4.12 0.22 -7.94
C ARG A 69 -4.89 1.51 -8.23
N ARG A 70 -4.26 2.45 -8.96
CA ARG A 70 -4.93 3.67 -9.40
C ARG A 70 -6.10 3.25 -10.30
N VAL A 71 -7.33 3.45 -9.82
CA VAL A 71 -8.53 3.27 -10.64
C VAL A 71 -8.56 4.44 -11.62
N VAL A 72 -8.14 4.18 -12.86
CA VAL A 72 -8.26 5.13 -13.97
C VAL A 72 -9.65 4.94 -14.56
N ARG A 73 -10.44 6.02 -14.68
CA ARG A 73 -11.72 5.93 -15.38
C ARG A 73 -11.45 5.82 -16.88
N VAL A 74 -12.25 5.04 -17.59
CA VAL A 74 -12.11 4.85 -19.04
C VAL A 74 -12.17 6.20 -19.79
N ALA A 75 -12.92 7.17 -19.26
CA ALA A 75 -12.99 8.54 -19.80
C ALA A 75 -11.66 9.32 -19.72
N ASP A 76 -10.74 8.94 -18.83
CA ASP A 76 -9.43 9.58 -18.66
C ASP A 76 -8.35 8.98 -19.59
N LEU A 77 -8.70 7.96 -20.39
CA LEU A 77 -7.78 7.36 -21.35
C LEU A 77 -7.64 8.25 -22.60
N PRO A 78 -6.42 8.48 -23.10
CA PRO A 78 -6.24 9.21 -24.34
C PRO A 78 -6.93 8.48 -25.49
N GLY A 79 -7.97 9.11 -26.06
CA GLY A 79 -8.79 8.55 -27.15
C GLY A 79 -10.23 8.16 -26.77
N ALA A 80 -10.65 8.34 -25.51
CA ALA A 80 -12.04 8.11 -25.12
C ALA A 80 -12.98 9.12 -25.81
N ARG A 81 -13.81 8.66 -26.75
CA ARG A 81 -14.87 9.46 -27.37
C ARG A 81 -16.18 9.27 -26.60
N PRO A 82 -16.87 10.35 -26.19
CA PRO A 82 -18.21 10.22 -25.63
C PRO A 82 -19.15 9.70 -26.73
N VAL A 83 -19.80 8.57 -26.47
CA VAL A 83 -20.89 8.07 -27.30
C VAL A 83 -22.12 8.87 -26.90
N PHE A 84 -22.45 9.91 -27.66
CA PHE A 84 -23.74 10.57 -27.56
C PHE A 84 -24.76 9.71 -28.32
N THR A 85 -25.70 9.14 -27.58
CA THR A 85 -26.96 8.59 -28.10
C THR A 85 -28.07 9.61 -27.93
#